data_AF-A0A956I737-F1
#
_entry.id   AF-A0A956I737-F1
#
_cell.length_a   1.000
_cell.length_b   1.000
_cell.length_c   1.000
_cell.angle_alpha   90.00
_cell.angle_beta   90.00
_cell.angle_gamma   90.00
#
_symmetry.space_group_name_H-M   'P 1'
#
loop_
_entity.id
_entity.type
_entity.pdbx_description
1 polymer ?
#
loop_
_entity_poly.entity_id
_entity_poly.type
_entity_poly.pdbx_seq_one_letter_code
_entity_poly.pdbx_strand_id
1 'polypeptide(L)'
;MIRAFVFGVWIAACGGSEGARDAAVARDADVDATHDASQVDASVEADAGGCACAAFERCEAGSCVCDDEVLCGTRGHAGFPMRDPSERAFVLEGADVVRDEVSGLRWMRVSASARPWDEARDFCAAATLGGRDDWRLPARVELASVLDAGRTPSFDAAFFDGAADYVWTASRPAGSEIAAFAIYFGQGETVSAGVAVGGGHVRCVAGAREPVAVGTVDGDHVRHGGLRWRRTVSEPVDFAAAAAFCEGLGERLPSLYEMHDLVDEAREAPAIDGVLFPETPTSRYWTSTIRDFGEILSWTVDFAIGASELVERSTAARARCVSE
;
A
#
# COMPACT_ATOMS: atom_id res chain seq x y z
N MET A 1 -22.02 -25.24 -16.30
CA MET A 1 -21.55 -24.86 -17.66
C MET A 1 -20.69 -23.62 -17.48
N ILE A 2 -19.40 -23.79 -17.23
CA ILE A 2 -18.48 -22.73 -16.83
C ILE A 2 -17.85 -22.16 -18.10
N ARG A 3 -18.05 -20.87 -18.36
CA ARG A 3 -17.39 -20.14 -19.44
C ARG A 3 -16.14 -19.48 -18.86
N ALA A 4 -14.97 -20.02 -19.21
CA ALA A 4 -13.69 -19.38 -19.04
C ALA A 4 -13.56 -18.22 -20.04
N PHE A 5 -13.21 -17.03 -19.57
CA PHE A 5 -12.80 -15.91 -20.42
C PHE A 5 -11.28 -15.81 -20.40
N VAL A 6 -10.67 -16.07 -21.55
CA VAL A 6 -9.26 -15.82 -21.85
C VAL A 6 -9.19 -14.42 -22.47
N PHE A 7 -8.51 -13.48 -21.82
CA PHE A 7 -8.20 -12.18 -22.42
C PHE A 7 -6.88 -12.30 -23.21
N GLY A 8 -6.99 -12.20 -24.54
CA GLY A 8 -5.86 -12.07 -25.45
C GLY A 8 -5.40 -10.61 -25.54
N VAL A 9 -4.09 -10.41 -25.40
CA VAL A 9 -3.40 -9.14 -25.63
C VAL A 9 -3.41 -8.81 -27.12
N TRP A 10 -3.95 -7.65 -27.50
CA TRP A 10 -3.83 -7.08 -28.84
C TRP A 10 -2.78 -5.98 -28.84
N ILE A 11 -1.71 -6.19 -29.59
CA ILE A 11 -0.71 -5.16 -29.92
C ILE A 11 -1.23 -4.42 -31.17
N ALA A 12 -1.58 -3.15 -31.03
CA ALA A 12 -1.86 -2.27 -32.16
C ALA A 12 -0.57 -1.56 -32.59
N ALA A 13 -0.03 -1.98 -33.74
CA ALA A 13 0.99 -1.24 -34.47
C ALA A 13 0.31 -0.13 -35.29
N CYS A 14 0.75 1.12 -35.13
CA CYS A 14 0.36 2.22 -36.02
C CYS A 14 1.44 2.40 -37.09
N GLY A 15 1.02 2.43 -38.35
CA GLY A 15 1.85 2.78 -39.50
C GLY A 15 1.12 3.74 -40.45
N GLY A 16 1.89 4.68 -41.01
CA GLY A 16 1.61 5.54 -42.17
C GLY A 16 0.85 6.84 -41.87
N SER A 17 1.06 7.97 -42.54
CA SER A 17 2.01 8.43 -43.58
C SER A 17 1.64 9.87 -43.91
N GLU A 18 2.61 10.74 -44.21
CA GLU A 18 2.58 11.98 -45.04
C GLU A 18 3.81 12.82 -44.63
N GLY A 19 4.61 13.49 -45.44
CA GLY A 19 4.63 13.87 -46.85
C GLY A 19 5.63 15.04 -46.94
N ALA A 20 6.65 14.93 -47.80
CA ALA A 20 7.87 15.75 -47.81
C ALA A 20 7.69 17.22 -48.29
N ARG A 21 8.65 18.10 -47.95
CA ARG A 21 9.43 18.95 -48.91
C ARG A 21 10.55 19.80 -48.27
N ASP A 22 11.63 19.89 -49.03
CA ASP A 22 12.96 20.49 -48.87
C ASP A 22 13.06 21.99 -48.47
N ALA A 23 14.14 22.42 -47.79
CA ALA A 23 15.36 22.98 -48.43
C ALA A 23 16.28 23.83 -47.50
N ALA A 24 17.58 23.52 -47.56
CA ALA A 24 18.79 24.38 -47.59
C ALA A 24 19.24 25.31 -46.41
N VAL A 25 20.29 24.84 -45.71
CA VAL A 25 21.70 25.36 -45.56
C VAL A 25 22.00 26.88 -45.47
N ALA A 26 22.68 27.29 -44.37
CA ALA A 26 23.93 28.10 -44.27
C ALA A 26 24.41 28.09 -42.78
N ARG A 27 25.58 27.53 -42.36
CA ARG A 27 26.97 28.09 -42.26
C ARG A 27 27.06 29.58 -41.92
N ASP A 28 27.96 30.12 -41.09
CA ASP A 28 29.06 29.70 -40.19
C ASP A 28 29.39 30.97 -39.35
N ALA A 29 29.92 30.84 -38.12
CA ALA A 29 30.98 31.71 -37.56
C ALA A 29 31.32 31.39 -36.09
N ASP A 30 32.50 30.80 -35.89
CA ASP A 30 33.33 30.82 -34.67
C ASP A 30 33.99 32.18 -34.45
N VAL A 31 34.17 32.62 -33.19
CA VAL A 31 35.37 33.37 -32.69
C VAL A 31 35.58 33.16 -31.17
N ASP A 32 36.58 32.34 -30.83
CA ASP A 32 37.76 32.55 -29.95
C ASP A 32 37.69 32.98 -28.45
N ALA A 33 38.01 31.99 -27.61
CA ALA A 33 38.96 31.87 -26.47
C ALA A 33 39.36 33.02 -25.49
N THR A 34 39.36 32.58 -24.21
CA THR A 34 40.32 32.81 -23.09
C THR A 34 40.34 34.13 -22.32
N HIS A 35 40.16 34.02 -20.98
CA HIS A 35 40.93 34.60 -19.86
C HIS A 35 40.39 33.96 -18.56
N ASP A 36 41.11 33.01 -17.97
CA ASP A 36 42.10 33.16 -16.88
C ASP A 36 41.48 33.45 -15.50
N ALA A 37 41.90 32.62 -14.56
CA ALA A 37 41.37 32.38 -13.25
C ALA A 37 41.87 33.41 -12.23
N SER A 38 40.98 33.87 -11.34
CA SER A 38 41.40 34.22 -9.99
C SER A 38 40.25 34.19 -8.98
N GLN A 39 40.51 33.45 -7.90
CA GLN A 39 39.98 33.60 -6.55
C GLN A 39 38.53 33.18 -6.26
N VAL A 40 38.41 31.99 -5.66
CA VAL A 40 37.52 31.78 -4.50
C VAL A 40 38.26 30.88 -3.51
N ASP A 41 38.62 31.45 -2.37
CA ASP A 41 38.99 30.72 -1.16
C ASP A 41 38.00 31.14 -0.08
N ALA A 42 37.11 30.24 0.30
CA ALA A 42 36.36 30.31 1.55
C ALA A 42 35.61 28.98 1.74
N SER A 43 36.00 28.27 2.80
CA SER A 43 35.16 27.35 3.58
C SER A 43 34.36 26.30 2.79
N VAL A 44 34.83 25.05 2.86
CA VAL A 44 33.95 23.88 2.76
C VAL A 44 32.98 23.94 3.94
N GLU A 45 31.90 24.70 3.79
CA GLU A 45 30.70 24.51 4.59
C GLU A 45 30.10 23.16 4.20
N ALA A 46 29.61 22.44 5.22
CA ALA A 46 28.89 21.20 5.04
C ALA A 46 27.74 21.45 4.06
N ASP A 47 27.80 20.79 2.91
CA ASP A 47 26.70 20.78 1.96
C ASP A 47 25.56 19.96 2.60
N ALA A 48 24.72 20.66 3.37
CA ALA A 48 23.39 20.22 3.78
C ALA A 48 22.45 20.27 2.55
N GLY A 49 22.89 19.63 1.47
CA GLY A 49 22.29 19.67 0.15
C GLY A 49 21.11 18.71 0.03
N GLY A 50 19.93 19.25 0.36
CA GLY A 50 18.70 19.11 -0.43
C GLY A 50 18.01 17.74 -0.50
N CYS A 51 16.84 17.62 0.14
CA CYS A 51 15.85 16.63 -0.29
C CYS A 51 15.15 17.15 -1.57
N ALA A 52 15.58 16.62 -2.72
CA ALA A 52 14.79 16.61 -3.95
C ALA A 52 13.59 15.69 -3.76
N CYS A 53 12.49 16.04 -4.44
CA CYS A 53 11.16 15.61 -4.06
C CYS A 53 10.23 15.19 -5.25
N ALA A 54 10.10 13.88 -5.53
CA ALA A 54 8.97 13.06 -6.05
C ALA A 54 9.23 11.54 -5.77
N ALA A 55 8.40 10.72 -5.10
CA ALA A 55 6.95 10.55 -5.03
C ALA A 55 6.35 10.87 -3.63
N PHE A 56 5.34 11.74 -3.63
CA PHE A 56 4.63 12.34 -2.48
C PHE A 56 5.43 13.35 -1.64
N GLU A 57 6.18 14.25 -2.27
CA GLU A 57 7.49 14.58 -1.74
C GLU A 57 7.65 16.08 -1.35
N ARG A 58 7.76 16.32 -0.03
CA ARG A 58 8.83 17.07 0.69
C ARG A 58 8.69 16.79 2.19
N CYS A 59 9.61 16.00 2.72
CA CYS A 59 9.86 15.89 4.16
C CYS A 59 11.32 16.26 4.39
N GLU A 60 11.62 17.54 4.63
CA GLU A 60 12.93 17.91 5.17
C GLU A 60 12.93 17.77 6.69
N ALA A 61 14.04 17.23 7.20
CA ALA A 61 14.29 17.09 8.63
C ALA A 61 14.18 18.47 9.31
N GLY A 62 13.09 18.68 10.05
CA GLY A 62 12.83 19.89 10.83
C GLY A 62 11.66 20.76 10.38
N SER A 63 10.94 20.40 9.31
CA SER A 63 9.73 21.12 8.86
C SER A 63 8.78 20.18 8.11
N CYS A 64 7.79 19.62 8.83
CA CYS A 64 6.79 18.71 8.27
C CYS A 64 5.43 19.41 8.15
N VAL A 65 5.24 20.23 7.12
CA VAL A 65 3.91 20.69 6.72
C VAL A 65 3.61 20.06 5.38
N CYS A 66 2.82 18.99 5.43
CA CYS A 66 2.27 18.32 4.26
C CYS A 66 0.85 18.82 4.07
N ASP A 67 0.69 19.97 3.42
CA ASP A 67 -0.62 20.40 2.98
C ASP A 67 -0.98 19.60 1.73
N ASP A 68 -2.06 18.83 1.84
CA ASP A 68 -2.82 18.14 0.78
C ASP A 68 -2.44 16.72 0.31
N GLU A 69 -1.46 16.04 0.91
CA GLU A 69 -1.24 14.61 0.60
C GLU A 69 -1.52 13.61 1.72
N VAL A 70 -2.31 12.61 1.31
CA VAL A 70 -3.07 11.68 2.12
C VAL A 70 -2.18 10.62 2.79
N LEU A 71 -0.84 10.65 2.70
CA LEU A 71 0.01 9.61 3.33
C LEU A 71 1.31 10.16 3.94
N CYS A 72 1.38 11.48 4.14
CA CYS A 72 2.58 12.09 4.70
C CYS A 72 2.95 11.48 6.07
N GLY A 73 4.23 11.11 6.20
CA GLY A 73 4.80 10.58 7.45
C GLY A 73 4.55 9.09 7.71
N THR A 74 3.78 8.39 6.88
CA THR A 74 3.48 6.96 7.12
C THR A 74 4.14 6.01 6.13
N ARG A 75 4.51 6.45 4.91
CA ARG A 75 5.00 5.57 3.82
C ARG A 75 4.05 4.39 3.52
N GLY A 76 2.76 4.53 3.82
CA GLY A 76 1.79 3.45 3.71
C GLY A 76 1.82 2.42 4.85
N HIS A 77 2.63 2.62 5.90
CA HIS A 77 2.60 1.80 7.11
C HIS A 77 1.48 2.24 8.07
N ALA A 78 1.07 1.33 8.96
CA ALA A 78 0.14 1.66 10.02
C ALA A 78 0.85 2.40 11.16
N GLY A 79 0.33 3.55 11.57
CA GLY A 79 0.75 4.24 12.81
C GLY A 79 0.24 3.59 14.09
N PHE A 80 -0.28 2.36 13.99
CA PHE A 80 -0.91 1.60 15.06
C PHE A 80 -0.65 0.11 14.84
N PRO A 81 -0.71 -0.73 15.89
CA PRO A 81 -0.51 -2.17 15.74
C PRO A 81 -1.55 -2.80 14.82
N MET A 82 -1.11 -3.49 13.76
CA MET A 82 -1.96 -4.30 12.88
C MET A 82 -2.30 -5.64 13.54
N ARG A 83 -3.21 -5.58 14.52
CA ARG A 83 -3.67 -6.76 15.28
C ARG A 83 -4.59 -7.66 14.48
N ASP A 84 -4.75 -8.89 14.95
CA ASP A 84 -5.81 -9.75 14.44
C ASP A 84 -7.20 -9.11 14.71
N PRO A 85 -8.19 -9.30 13.81
CA PRO A 85 -9.51 -8.67 13.92
C PRO A 85 -10.24 -9.04 15.20
N SER A 86 -10.01 -10.25 15.73
CA SER A 86 -10.57 -10.71 17.01
C SER A 86 -10.09 -9.90 18.20
N GLU A 87 -8.96 -9.21 18.08
CA GLU A 87 -8.37 -8.35 19.11
C GLU A 87 -8.74 -6.88 18.91
N ARG A 88 -9.50 -6.57 17.86
CA ARG A 88 -9.94 -5.22 17.53
C ARG A 88 -11.28 -4.92 18.17
N ALA A 89 -11.41 -3.72 18.73
CA ALA A 89 -12.63 -3.30 19.41
C ALA A 89 -13.21 -2.05 18.73
N PHE A 90 -14.50 -2.13 18.42
CA PHE A 90 -15.26 -1.05 17.81
C PHE A 90 -16.35 -0.54 18.74
N VAL A 91 -16.64 0.75 18.68
CA VAL A 91 -17.70 1.41 19.45
C VAL A 91 -18.53 2.30 18.52
N LEU A 92 -19.85 2.32 18.70
CA LEU A 92 -20.73 3.22 17.97
C LEU A 92 -20.76 4.61 18.62
N GLU A 93 -20.42 5.63 17.83
CA GLU A 93 -20.56 7.04 18.19
C GLU A 93 -21.79 7.61 17.48
N GLY A 94 -22.98 7.23 17.96
CA GLY A 94 -24.25 7.55 17.30
C GLY A 94 -24.63 6.55 16.18
N ALA A 95 -25.46 6.98 15.24
CA ALA A 95 -25.99 6.10 14.19
C ALA A 95 -25.00 5.88 13.03
N ASP A 96 -24.14 6.85 12.76
CA ASP A 96 -23.40 6.92 11.50
C ASP A 96 -21.88 6.73 11.63
N VAL A 97 -21.35 6.70 12.86
CA VAL A 97 -19.90 6.67 13.12
C VAL A 97 -19.51 5.47 13.97
N VAL A 98 -18.45 4.79 13.55
CA VAL A 98 -17.79 3.71 14.28
C VAL A 98 -16.40 4.20 14.70
N ARG A 99 -16.11 4.20 16.00
CA ARG A 99 -14.77 4.42 16.52
C ARG A 99 -14.05 3.09 16.66
N ASP A 100 -12.85 3.01 16.10
CA ASP A 100 -11.92 1.93 16.38
C ASP A 100 -11.05 2.30 17.59
N GLU A 101 -11.08 1.46 18.62
CA GLU A 101 -10.32 1.66 19.86
C GLU A 101 -8.82 1.42 19.67
N VAL A 102 -8.39 0.65 18.66
CA VAL A 102 -6.98 0.32 18.45
C VAL A 102 -6.24 1.47 17.77
N SER A 103 -6.77 2.00 16.66
CA SER A 103 -6.17 3.13 15.94
C SER A 103 -6.62 4.50 16.44
N GLY A 104 -7.74 4.57 17.16
CA GLY A 104 -8.39 5.84 17.50
C GLY A 104 -9.12 6.51 16.33
N LEU A 105 -9.06 5.92 15.13
CA LEU A 105 -9.73 6.40 13.93
C LEU A 105 -11.24 6.21 14.03
N ARG A 106 -11.97 7.07 13.31
CA ARG A 106 -13.43 7.01 13.19
C ARG A 106 -13.81 6.72 11.76
N TRP A 107 -14.82 5.90 11.60
CA TRP A 107 -15.19 5.31 10.32
C TRP A 107 -16.66 5.60 10.04
N MET A 108 -16.94 5.96 8.80
CA MET A 108 -18.30 5.98 8.29
C MET A 108 -18.90 4.59 8.44
N ARG A 109 -20.09 4.47 9.06
CA ARG A 109 -20.74 3.18 9.34
C ARG A 109 -21.26 2.50 8.08
N VAL A 110 -21.90 3.24 7.19
CA VAL A 110 -22.53 2.73 5.96
C VAL A 110 -21.70 3.16 4.75
N SER A 111 -21.20 2.20 3.95
CA SER A 111 -20.49 2.54 2.71
C SER A 111 -21.41 3.31 1.74
N ALA A 112 -20.90 4.37 1.13
CA ALA A 112 -21.59 5.08 0.06
C ALA A 112 -21.52 4.33 -1.28
N SER A 113 -22.36 4.75 -2.23
CA SER A 113 -22.44 4.17 -3.57
C SER A 113 -21.14 4.31 -4.35
N ALA A 114 -20.89 3.32 -5.23
CA ALA A 114 -19.74 3.27 -6.10
C ALA A 114 -19.62 4.51 -7.00
N ARG A 115 -18.37 4.96 -7.21
CA ARG A 115 -18.04 6.14 -8.03
C ARG A 115 -16.58 6.09 -8.50
N PRO A 116 -16.16 6.95 -9.45
CA PRO A 116 -14.75 7.15 -9.80
C PRO A 116 -13.90 7.54 -8.59
N TRP A 117 -12.60 7.24 -8.65
CA TRP A 117 -11.71 7.41 -7.50
C TRP A 117 -11.57 8.87 -7.04
N ASP A 118 -11.45 9.81 -7.96
CA ASP A 118 -11.37 11.25 -7.62
C ASP A 118 -12.66 11.73 -6.93
N GLU A 119 -13.83 11.31 -7.44
CA GLU A 119 -15.12 11.61 -6.79
C GLU A 119 -15.26 10.96 -5.41
N ALA A 120 -14.60 9.82 -5.15
CA ALA A 120 -14.55 9.19 -3.84
C ALA A 120 -13.74 10.02 -2.84
N ARG A 121 -12.62 10.60 -3.28
CA ARG A 121 -11.82 11.53 -2.46
C ARG A 121 -12.62 12.77 -2.12
N ASP A 122 -13.19 13.42 -3.13
CA ASP A 122 -14.00 14.63 -2.96
C ASP A 122 -15.21 14.39 -2.06
N PHE A 123 -15.87 13.24 -2.21
CA PHE A 123 -16.97 12.86 -1.34
C PHE A 123 -16.57 12.76 0.12
N CYS A 124 -15.43 12.13 0.43
CA CYS A 124 -14.98 12.06 1.81
C CYS A 124 -14.56 13.42 2.35
N ALA A 125 -13.84 14.23 1.55
CA ALA A 125 -13.42 15.56 1.95
C ALA A 125 -14.60 16.51 2.23
N ALA A 126 -15.72 16.32 1.54
CA ALA A 126 -16.94 17.10 1.74
C ALA A 126 -17.91 16.51 2.77
N ALA A 127 -17.62 15.33 3.33
CA ALA A 127 -18.55 14.64 4.22
C ALA A 127 -18.66 15.37 5.57
N THR A 128 -19.90 15.55 6.04
CA THR A 128 -20.19 16.04 7.40
C THR A 128 -21.05 15.00 8.11
N LEU A 129 -20.42 14.14 8.90
CA LEU A 129 -21.04 12.97 9.51
C LEU A 129 -20.70 12.88 11.00
N GLY A 130 -21.69 12.58 11.85
CA GLY A 130 -21.49 12.47 13.30
C GLY A 130 -20.93 13.72 13.97
N GLY A 131 -21.21 14.92 13.41
CA GLY A 131 -20.68 16.18 13.90
C GLY A 131 -19.21 16.44 13.56
N ARG A 132 -18.63 15.67 12.63
CA ARG A 132 -17.25 15.81 12.16
C ARG A 132 -17.21 16.22 10.69
N ASP A 133 -16.17 16.97 10.32
CA ASP A 133 -15.84 17.47 8.98
C ASP A 133 -14.40 17.12 8.55
N ASP A 134 -13.66 16.35 9.36
CA ASP A 134 -12.28 15.90 9.10
C ASP A 134 -12.21 14.56 8.36
N TRP A 135 -13.21 14.26 7.53
CA TRP A 135 -13.33 13.01 6.81
C TRP A 135 -12.41 12.96 5.59
N ARG A 136 -11.86 11.78 5.32
CA ARG A 136 -10.95 11.51 4.21
C ARG A 136 -11.11 10.08 3.70
N LEU A 137 -10.67 9.85 2.48
CA LEU A 137 -10.53 8.49 1.95
C LEU A 137 -9.37 7.78 2.71
N PRO A 138 -9.56 6.54 3.17
CA PRO A 138 -8.58 5.84 4.00
C PRO A 138 -7.37 5.38 3.18
N ALA A 139 -6.21 5.31 3.80
CA ALA A 139 -5.08 4.55 3.26
C ALA A 139 -5.44 3.07 3.15
N ARG A 140 -4.75 2.33 2.27
CA ARG A 140 -4.96 0.88 2.12
C ARG A 140 -4.74 0.14 3.44
N VAL A 141 -3.65 0.41 4.16
CA VAL A 141 -3.39 -0.21 5.46
C VAL A 141 -4.46 0.13 6.51
N GLU A 142 -4.97 1.36 6.51
CA GLU A 142 -6.08 1.77 7.40
C GLU A 142 -7.35 0.98 7.07
N LEU A 143 -7.70 0.86 5.78
CA LEU A 143 -8.89 0.12 5.37
C LEU A 143 -8.76 -1.38 5.62
N ALA A 144 -7.58 -1.96 5.38
CA ALA A 144 -7.31 -3.37 5.66
C ALA A 144 -7.47 -3.69 7.16
N SER A 145 -7.14 -2.75 8.04
CA SER A 145 -7.20 -2.93 9.49
C SER A 145 -8.61 -3.11 10.06
N VAL A 146 -9.67 -2.67 9.35
CA VAL A 146 -11.07 -2.85 9.78
C VAL A 146 -11.71 -4.12 9.24
N LEU A 147 -10.95 -4.93 8.49
CA LEU A 147 -11.44 -6.14 7.86
C LEU A 147 -10.98 -7.38 8.61
N ASP A 148 -11.81 -8.42 8.54
CA ASP A 148 -11.55 -9.78 8.95
C ASP A 148 -11.63 -10.70 7.72
N ALA A 149 -10.47 -10.94 7.12
CA ALA A 149 -10.26 -11.81 5.97
C ALA A 149 -10.52 -13.30 6.25
N GLY A 150 -10.78 -13.67 7.51
CA GLY A 150 -11.19 -15.02 7.91
C GLY A 150 -12.68 -15.31 7.65
N ARG A 151 -13.53 -14.27 7.54
CA ARG A 151 -14.99 -14.39 7.38
C ARG A 151 -15.55 -13.80 6.08
N THR A 152 -16.86 -13.94 5.89
CA THR A 152 -17.63 -13.38 4.75
C THR A 152 -18.96 -12.77 5.22
N PRO A 153 -19.27 -11.50 4.87
CA PRO A 153 -18.33 -10.52 4.30
C PRO A 153 -17.16 -10.26 5.26
N SER A 154 -16.07 -9.67 4.76
CA SER A 154 -14.86 -9.47 5.56
C SER A 154 -14.97 -8.29 6.54
N PHE A 155 -16.15 -7.76 6.85
CA PHE A 155 -16.33 -6.70 7.83
C PHE A 155 -17.31 -7.11 8.92
N ASP A 156 -17.27 -6.41 10.05
CA ASP A 156 -18.16 -6.71 11.17
C ASP A 156 -19.55 -6.13 10.95
N ALA A 157 -20.54 -6.96 10.62
CA ALA A 157 -21.89 -6.51 10.35
C ALA A 157 -22.61 -5.88 11.57
N ALA A 158 -22.10 -6.05 12.80
CA ALA A 158 -22.63 -5.33 13.95
C ALA A 158 -22.27 -3.83 13.90
N PHE A 159 -21.11 -3.51 13.32
CA PHE A 159 -20.56 -2.15 13.28
C PHE A 159 -20.64 -1.51 11.90
N PHE A 160 -20.43 -2.26 10.83
CA PHE A 160 -20.35 -1.76 9.48
C PHE A 160 -21.48 -2.31 8.62
N ASP A 161 -22.00 -1.46 7.74
CA ASP A 161 -23.04 -1.81 6.77
C ASP A 161 -22.66 -1.26 5.39
N GLY A 162 -23.38 -1.68 4.35
CA GLY A 162 -23.15 -1.33 2.96
C GLY A 162 -22.52 -2.47 2.14
N ALA A 163 -21.92 -2.11 1.02
CA ALA A 163 -21.56 -3.08 -0.02
C ALA A 163 -20.42 -4.02 0.40
N ALA A 164 -20.66 -5.32 0.29
CA ALA A 164 -19.65 -6.38 0.23
C ALA A 164 -18.99 -6.41 -1.17
N ASP A 165 -18.47 -5.27 -1.59
CA ASP A 165 -17.89 -5.02 -2.91
C ASP A 165 -16.54 -4.27 -2.78
N TYR A 166 -15.92 -3.90 -3.89
CA TYR A 166 -14.68 -3.12 -3.89
C TYR A 166 -14.90 -1.76 -3.25
N VAL A 167 -14.04 -1.41 -2.30
CA VAL A 167 -14.01 -0.10 -1.64
C VAL A 167 -12.68 0.58 -1.95
N TRP A 168 -12.75 1.82 -2.42
CA TRP A 168 -11.56 2.61 -2.74
C TRP A 168 -10.73 2.94 -1.50
N THR A 169 -9.42 2.97 -1.69
CA THR A 169 -8.46 3.57 -0.76
C THR A 169 -7.85 4.81 -1.43
N ALA A 170 -7.28 5.71 -0.64
CA ALA A 170 -6.49 6.83 -1.16
C ALA A 170 -5.09 6.41 -1.64
N SER A 171 -4.67 5.20 -1.28
CA SER A 171 -3.36 4.67 -1.62
C SER A 171 -3.26 4.30 -3.10
N ARG A 172 -2.08 4.47 -3.68
CA ARG A 172 -1.76 4.14 -5.06
C ARG A 172 -0.50 3.28 -5.11
N PRO A 173 -0.35 2.37 -6.09
CA PRO A 173 0.93 1.74 -6.35
C PRO A 173 2.00 2.80 -6.64
N ALA A 174 3.25 2.54 -6.23
CA ALA A 174 4.37 3.45 -6.44
C ALA A 174 4.47 3.88 -7.92
N GLY A 175 4.64 5.18 -8.16
CA GLY A 175 4.77 5.75 -9.50
C GLY A 175 3.51 5.72 -10.38
N SER A 176 2.37 5.24 -9.89
CA SER A 176 1.14 5.15 -10.68
C SER A 176 0.27 6.40 -10.58
N GLU A 177 0.04 7.05 -11.74
CA GLU A 177 -0.93 8.14 -11.89
C GLU A 177 -2.29 7.68 -12.44
N ILE A 178 -2.43 6.40 -12.77
CA ILE A 178 -3.63 5.87 -13.42
C ILE A 178 -4.32 4.78 -12.62
N ALA A 179 -3.74 4.33 -11.50
CA ALA A 179 -4.32 3.30 -10.65
C ALA A 179 -4.35 3.72 -9.17
N ALA A 180 -5.25 3.08 -8.42
CA ALA A 180 -5.34 3.17 -6.97
C ALA A 180 -5.68 1.78 -6.38
N PHE A 181 -5.35 1.57 -5.12
CA PHE A 181 -5.75 0.34 -4.43
C PHE A 181 -7.24 0.37 -4.07
N ALA A 182 -7.89 -0.78 -4.23
CA ALA A 182 -9.21 -1.06 -3.70
C ALA A 182 -9.18 -2.38 -2.92
N ILE A 183 -10.03 -2.50 -1.90
CA ILE A 183 -10.17 -3.74 -1.14
C ILE A 183 -11.57 -4.31 -1.35
N TYR A 184 -11.65 -5.58 -1.72
CA TYR A 184 -12.91 -6.28 -1.92
C TYR A 184 -13.50 -6.72 -0.58
N PHE A 185 -14.56 -6.07 -0.10
CA PHE A 185 -15.18 -6.35 1.21
C PHE A 185 -15.91 -7.70 1.29
N GLY A 186 -16.08 -8.40 0.17
CA GLY A 186 -16.56 -9.78 0.20
C GLY A 186 -15.53 -10.75 0.81
N GLN A 187 -14.24 -10.47 0.65
CA GLN A 187 -13.17 -11.41 1.05
C GLN A 187 -11.97 -10.78 1.76
N GLY A 188 -11.66 -9.50 1.53
CA GLY A 188 -10.48 -8.81 2.05
C GLY A 188 -9.32 -8.74 1.03
N GLU A 189 -9.54 -9.15 -0.22
CA GLU A 189 -8.53 -9.09 -1.27
C GLU A 189 -8.19 -7.63 -1.60
N THR A 190 -6.89 -7.32 -1.70
CA THR A 190 -6.44 -6.00 -2.12
C THR A 190 -5.98 -6.05 -3.56
N VAL A 191 -6.58 -5.20 -4.40
CA VAL A 191 -6.31 -5.11 -5.84
C VAL A 191 -5.85 -3.70 -6.22
N SER A 192 -5.20 -3.59 -7.38
CA SER A 192 -4.98 -2.31 -8.05
C SER A 192 -5.95 -2.17 -9.22
N ALA A 193 -6.65 -1.04 -9.29
CA ALA A 193 -7.64 -0.77 -10.33
C ALA A 193 -7.46 0.63 -10.92
N GLY A 194 -7.84 0.80 -12.19
CA GLY A 194 -7.73 2.08 -12.87
C GLY A 194 -8.59 3.17 -12.21
N VAL A 195 -8.05 4.36 -11.96
CA VAL A 195 -8.80 5.44 -11.28
C VAL A 195 -9.95 5.99 -12.11
N ALA A 196 -9.86 5.85 -13.44
CA ALA A 196 -10.86 6.29 -14.41
C ALA A 196 -12.04 5.32 -14.54
N VAL A 197 -11.91 4.06 -14.09
CA VAL A 197 -13.07 3.16 -14.07
C VAL A 197 -13.92 3.45 -12.83
N GLY A 198 -15.21 3.75 -13.04
CA GLY A 198 -16.17 3.73 -11.94
C GLY A 198 -16.32 2.30 -11.42
N GLY A 199 -16.43 2.13 -10.10
CA GLY A 199 -16.70 0.79 -9.55
C GLY A 199 -16.46 0.61 -8.06
N GLY A 200 -15.59 1.40 -7.45
CA GLY A 200 -15.35 1.31 -6.00
C GLY A 200 -16.36 2.09 -5.17
N HIS A 201 -16.95 1.43 -4.18
CA HIS A 201 -17.69 2.03 -3.09
C HIS A 201 -16.78 2.88 -2.19
N VAL A 202 -17.38 3.71 -1.34
CA VAL A 202 -16.64 4.67 -0.52
C VAL A 202 -16.95 4.47 0.95
N ARG A 203 -15.91 4.31 1.76
CA ARG A 203 -15.99 4.35 3.23
C ARG A 203 -14.96 5.34 3.73
N CYS A 204 -15.44 6.45 4.27
CA CYS A 204 -14.56 7.50 4.77
C CYS A 204 -14.04 7.15 6.17
N VAL A 205 -12.86 7.68 6.48
CA VAL A 205 -12.24 7.64 7.80
C VAL A 205 -11.95 9.07 8.26
N ALA A 206 -11.98 9.32 9.56
CA ALA A 206 -11.67 10.59 10.20
C ALA A 206 -10.62 10.39 11.30
N GLY A 207 -9.84 11.45 11.56
CA GLY A 207 -8.69 11.43 12.46
C GLY A 207 -7.35 11.56 11.73
N ALA A 208 -6.33 11.97 12.49
CA ALA A 208 -4.97 12.13 12.01
C ALA A 208 -4.34 10.77 11.66
N ARG A 209 -3.39 10.79 10.72
CA ARG A 209 -2.49 9.66 10.51
C ARG A 209 -1.32 9.81 11.46
N GLU A 210 -1.21 8.88 12.40
CA GLU A 210 -0.07 8.87 13.31
C GLU A 210 1.22 8.49 12.56
N PRO A 211 2.33 9.22 12.74
CA PRO A 211 3.61 8.87 12.14
C PRO A 211 4.06 7.47 12.56
N VAL A 212 4.69 6.74 11.63
CA VAL A 212 5.21 5.39 11.92
C VAL A 212 6.67 5.48 12.32
N ALA A 213 7.02 4.90 13.47
CA ALA A 213 8.41 4.77 13.87
C ALA A 213 9.14 3.86 12.88
N VAL A 214 10.29 4.32 12.38
CA VAL A 214 11.14 3.48 11.53
C VAL A 214 11.61 2.26 12.32
N GLY A 215 11.48 1.08 11.73
CA GLY A 215 11.96 -0.15 12.34
C GLY A 215 13.47 -0.12 12.61
N THR A 216 13.93 -1.04 13.47
CA THR A 216 15.35 -1.16 13.84
C THR A 216 15.88 -2.54 13.51
N VAL A 217 17.13 -2.61 13.06
CA VAL A 217 17.80 -3.89 12.76
C VAL A 217 18.50 -4.40 14.02
N ASP A 218 18.25 -5.66 14.36
CA ASP A 218 18.88 -6.38 15.46
C ASP A 218 19.38 -7.75 14.94
N GLY A 219 20.62 -7.78 14.48
CA GLY A 219 21.24 -8.96 13.88
C GLY A 219 20.51 -9.42 12.61
N ASP A 220 19.98 -10.64 12.64
CA ASP A 220 19.20 -11.27 11.58
C ASP A 220 17.70 -10.89 11.60
N HIS A 221 17.30 -9.99 12.51
CA HIS A 221 15.90 -9.54 12.66
C HIS A 221 15.72 -8.03 12.52
N VAL A 222 14.48 -7.65 12.29
CA VAL A 222 13.98 -6.27 12.28
C VAL A 222 12.88 -6.16 13.33
N ARG A 223 12.93 -5.14 14.19
CA ARG A 223 11.80 -4.74 15.04
C ARG A 223 10.98 -3.68 14.32
N HIS A 224 9.74 -4.01 13.99
CA HIS A 224 8.79 -3.15 13.27
C HIS A 224 7.35 -3.57 13.63
N GLY A 225 6.44 -2.62 13.81
CA GLY A 225 5.05 -2.94 14.15
C GLY A 225 4.82 -3.56 15.53
N GLY A 226 5.82 -3.48 16.42
CA GLY A 226 5.80 -4.21 17.70
C GLY A 226 6.21 -5.68 17.59
N LEU A 227 6.61 -6.15 16.41
CA LEU A 227 6.99 -7.53 16.14
C LEU A 227 8.48 -7.64 15.78
N ARG A 228 9.03 -8.84 15.94
CA ARG A 228 10.40 -9.20 15.57
C ARG A 228 10.38 -10.08 14.32
N TRP A 229 10.74 -9.47 13.19
CA TRP A 229 10.71 -10.05 11.85
C TRP A 229 12.06 -10.60 11.44
N ARG A 230 12.09 -11.84 10.97
CA ARG A 230 13.31 -12.40 10.37
C ARG A 230 13.60 -11.74 9.02
N ARG A 231 14.87 -11.39 8.78
CA ARG A 231 15.33 -10.78 7.52
C ARG A 231 15.44 -11.80 6.39
N THR A 232 15.94 -13.00 6.67
CA THR A 232 16.00 -14.13 5.73
C THR A 232 14.61 -14.70 5.45
N VAL A 233 14.43 -15.18 4.21
CA VAL A 233 13.17 -15.76 3.72
C VAL A 233 13.42 -17.18 3.20
N SER A 234 12.37 -17.99 3.10
CA SER A 234 12.48 -19.31 2.48
C SER A 234 12.63 -19.21 0.96
N GLU A 235 13.06 -20.31 0.32
CA GLU A 235 12.78 -20.54 -1.10
C GLU A 235 11.25 -20.64 -1.35
N PRO A 236 10.77 -20.48 -2.59
CA PRO A 236 9.36 -20.68 -2.91
C PRO A 236 8.95 -22.13 -2.63
N VAL A 237 7.97 -22.30 -1.75
CA VAL A 237 7.47 -23.60 -1.29
C VAL A 237 5.95 -23.55 -1.15
N ASP A 238 5.33 -24.71 -0.99
CA ASP A 238 3.91 -24.80 -0.67
C ASP A 238 3.63 -24.28 0.77
N PHE A 239 2.35 -24.09 1.09
CA PHE A 239 1.93 -23.52 2.38
C PHE A 239 2.41 -24.35 3.58
N ALA A 240 2.36 -25.68 3.49
CA ALA A 240 2.72 -26.57 4.59
C ALA A 240 4.23 -26.51 4.87
N ALA A 241 5.05 -26.52 3.82
CA ALA A 241 6.49 -26.35 3.93
C ALA A 241 6.89 -24.96 4.42
N ALA A 242 6.15 -23.91 4.04
CA ALA A 242 6.35 -22.55 4.55
C ALA A 242 6.09 -22.46 6.06
N ALA A 243 5.01 -23.06 6.55
CA ALA A 243 4.70 -23.14 7.98
C ALA A 243 5.80 -23.91 8.73
N ALA A 244 6.18 -25.09 8.23
CA ALA A 244 7.24 -25.91 8.81
C ALA A 244 8.61 -25.22 8.82
N PHE A 245 8.91 -24.39 7.81
CA PHE A 245 10.12 -23.58 7.77
C PHE A 245 10.17 -22.58 8.94
N CYS A 246 9.09 -21.86 9.21
CA CYS A 246 9.05 -20.93 10.34
C CYS A 246 9.08 -21.67 11.68
N GLU A 247 8.30 -22.74 11.82
CA GLU A 247 8.29 -23.56 13.05
C GLU A 247 9.67 -24.13 13.38
N GLY A 248 10.43 -24.57 12.36
CA GLY A 248 11.80 -25.06 12.52
C GLY A 248 12.79 -24.00 13.03
N LEU A 249 12.46 -22.72 12.88
CA LEU A 249 13.21 -21.57 13.41
C LEU A 249 12.73 -21.15 14.80
N GLY A 250 11.69 -21.81 15.35
CA GLY A 250 11.02 -21.39 16.58
C GLY A 250 10.15 -20.13 16.39
N GLU A 251 9.78 -19.83 15.15
CA GLU A 251 9.01 -18.65 14.75
C GLU A 251 7.70 -19.10 14.07
N ARG A 252 6.84 -18.15 13.68
CA ARG A 252 5.58 -18.45 12.97
C ARG A 252 5.46 -17.70 11.66
N LEU A 253 4.56 -18.18 10.80
CA LEU A 253 4.05 -17.35 9.72
C LEU A 253 3.26 -16.16 10.32
N PRO A 254 3.43 -14.94 9.80
CA PRO A 254 2.68 -13.77 10.22
C PRO A 254 1.23 -13.89 9.77
N SER A 255 0.31 -13.24 10.48
CA SER A 255 -1.04 -13.03 9.98
C SER A 255 -1.02 -12.08 8.77
N LEU A 256 -2.12 -12.05 8.02
CA LEU A 256 -2.29 -11.13 6.90
C LEU A 256 -2.15 -9.66 7.35
N TYR A 257 -2.65 -9.36 8.54
CA TYR A 257 -2.63 -8.02 9.13
C TYR A 257 -1.20 -7.61 9.50
N GLU A 258 -0.46 -8.51 10.15
CA GLU A 258 0.95 -8.28 10.47
C GLU A 258 1.78 -8.10 9.19
N MET A 259 1.55 -8.92 8.15
CA MET A 259 2.27 -8.79 6.88
C MET A 259 1.99 -7.46 6.18
N HIS A 260 0.76 -6.95 6.27
CA HIS A 260 0.41 -5.64 5.73
C HIS A 260 1.18 -4.48 6.36
N ASP A 261 1.68 -4.64 7.58
CA ASP A 261 2.51 -3.64 8.26
C ASP A 261 3.90 -3.50 7.62
N LEU A 262 4.38 -4.53 6.91
CA LEU A 262 5.63 -4.48 6.15
C LEU A 262 5.50 -3.87 4.76
N VAL A 263 4.28 -3.75 4.23
CA VAL A 263 4.06 -3.19 2.90
C VAL A 263 4.37 -1.70 2.90
N ASP A 264 5.36 -1.32 2.10
CA ASP A 264 5.69 0.06 1.81
C ASP A 264 5.16 0.42 0.42
N GLU A 265 4.12 1.24 0.39
CA GLU A 265 3.41 1.62 -0.83
C GLU A 265 4.16 2.68 -1.66
N ALA A 266 5.18 3.31 -1.08
CA ALA A 266 6.09 4.18 -1.82
C ALA A 266 7.10 3.39 -2.66
N ARG A 267 7.07 2.04 -2.56
CA ARG A 267 8.00 1.14 -3.24
C ARG A 267 7.24 0.10 -4.04
N GLU A 268 7.89 -0.39 -5.09
CA GLU A 268 7.43 -1.54 -5.85
C GLU A 268 8.63 -2.42 -6.22
N ALA A 269 8.36 -3.71 -6.41
CA ALA A 269 9.34 -4.70 -6.82
C ALA A 269 10.70 -4.66 -6.06
N PRO A 270 10.73 -4.77 -4.71
CA PRO A 270 9.60 -5.08 -3.82
C PRO A 270 9.03 -3.86 -3.05
N ALA A 271 7.72 -3.89 -2.76
CA ALA A 271 6.96 -2.94 -1.94
C ALA A 271 7.23 -3.12 -0.43
N ILE A 272 8.48 -2.96 -0.01
CA ILE A 272 8.96 -3.10 1.38
C ILE A 272 10.16 -2.19 1.62
N ASP A 273 10.44 -1.84 2.87
CA ASP A 273 11.65 -1.09 3.21
C ASP A 273 12.92 -1.90 2.93
N GLY A 274 13.61 -1.56 1.83
CA GLY A 274 14.84 -2.23 1.40
C GLY A 274 16.06 -1.97 2.29
N VAL A 275 16.02 -1.00 3.21
CA VAL A 275 17.09 -0.82 4.20
C VAL A 275 16.94 -1.85 5.32
N LEU A 276 15.71 -2.03 5.80
CA LEU A 276 15.39 -3.03 6.81
C LEU A 276 15.47 -4.46 6.24
N PHE A 277 14.98 -4.66 5.01
CA PHE A 277 14.84 -5.95 4.36
C PHE A 277 15.52 -6.01 2.97
N PRO A 278 16.87 -5.87 2.90
CA PRO A 278 17.61 -5.66 1.65
C PRO A 278 17.55 -6.83 0.67
N GLU A 279 17.46 -8.06 1.17
CA GLU A 279 17.47 -9.28 0.35
C GLU A 279 16.06 -9.86 0.25
N THR A 280 15.05 -9.01 -0.01
CA THR A 280 13.66 -9.46 -0.18
C THR A 280 13.35 -9.68 -1.66
N PRO A 281 13.14 -10.93 -2.11
CA PRO A 281 12.65 -11.17 -3.45
C PRO A 281 11.24 -10.59 -3.66
N THR A 282 11.03 -9.97 -4.81
CA THR A 282 9.69 -9.68 -5.35
C THR A 282 8.94 -10.98 -5.59
N SER A 283 8.03 -11.32 -4.70
CA SER A 283 7.31 -12.59 -4.69
C SER A 283 6.06 -12.51 -3.83
N ARG A 284 5.25 -13.58 -3.87
CA ARG A 284 4.19 -13.83 -2.91
C ARG A 284 4.75 -14.41 -1.63
N TYR A 285 4.20 -13.99 -0.50
CA TYR A 285 4.57 -14.48 0.82
C TYR A 285 3.35 -15.01 1.55
N TRP A 286 3.46 -16.23 2.08
CA TRP A 286 2.42 -16.89 2.83
C TRP A 286 2.10 -16.15 4.14
N THR A 287 0.82 -16.13 4.51
CA THR A 287 0.34 -15.66 5.81
C THR A 287 -0.42 -16.77 6.54
N SER A 288 -0.51 -16.69 7.86
CA SER A 288 -1.19 -17.67 8.71
C SER A 288 -2.70 -17.44 8.82
N THR A 289 -3.22 -16.34 8.28
CA THR A 289 -4.66 -16.07 8.30
C THR A 289 -5.39 -17.13 7.49
N ILE A 290 -6.26 -17.88 8.15
CA ILE A 290 -7.07 -18.94 7.54
C ILE A 290 -8.48 -18.37 7.27
N ARG A 291 -9.10 -18.86 6.20
CA ARG A 291 -10.46 -18.54 5.81
C ARG A 291 -11.33 -19.80 5.88
N ASP A 292 -12.60 -19.64 6.25
CA ASP A 292 -13.54 -20.75 6.48
C ASP A 292 -14.02 -21.50 5.21
N PHE A 293 -13.50 -21.24 4.00
CA PHE A 293 -13.91 -21.91 2.76
C PHE A 293 -13.19 -23.24 2.46
N GLY A 294 -12.71 -23.91 3.50
CA GLY A 294 -12.00 -25.17 3.38
C GLY A 294 -10.51 -24.99 3.10
N GLU A 295 -9.75 -26.03 3.43
CA GLU A 295 -8.28 -26.05 3.54
C GLU A 295 -7.52 -25.95 2.20
N ILE A 296 -8.11 -25.38 1.15
CA ILE A 296 -7.56 -25.39 -0.22
C ILE A 296 -6.79 -24.10 -0.52
N LEU A 297 -7.29 -22.95 -0.06
CA LEU A 297 -6.69 -21.65 -0.32
C LEU A 297 -6.03 -21.11 0.97
N SER A 298 -4.97 -20.33 0.79
CA SER A 298 -4.36 -19.54 1.86
C SER A 298 -4.05 -18.13 1.36
N TRP A 299 -4.03 -17.18 2.29
CA TRP A 299 -3.70 -15.80 1.99
C TRP A 299 -2.20 -15.63 1.70
N THR A 300 -1.92 -14.77 0.73
CA THR A 300 -0.58 -14.28 0.44
C THR A 300 -0.57 -12.77 0.34
N VAL A 301 0.59 -12.17 0.57
CA VAL A 301 0.89 -10.78 0.16
C VAL A 301 1.92 -10.83 -0.96
N ASP A 302 1.60 -10.25 -2.11
CA ASP A 302 2.52 -10.06 -3.22
C ASP A 302 3.29 -8.75 -3.05
N PHE A 303 4.58 -8.85 -2.72
CA PHE A 303 5.46 -7.69 -2.59
C PHE A 303 5.83 -7.05 -3.93
N ALA A 304 5.31 -7.47 -5.08
CA ALA A 304 5.40 -6.65 -6.29
C ALA A 304 4.81 -5.25 -6.05
N ILE A 305 3.62 -5.18 -5.46
CA ILE A 305 2.92 -3.91 -5.17
C ILE A 305 2.25 -3.90 -3.78
N GLY A 306 2.39 -4.95 -2.97
CA GLY A 306 1.74 -5.06 -1.66
C GLY A 306 0.28 -5.51 -1.71
N ALA A 307 -0.13 -6.17 -2.79
CA ALA A 307 -1.48 -6.71 -2.96
C ALA A 307 -1.66 -7.98 -2.11
N SER A 308 -2.90 -8.29 -1.75
CA SER A 308 -3.23 -9.51 -1.02
C SER A 308 -4.16 -10.36 -1.83
N GLU A 309 -3.83 -11.64 -1.96
CA GLU A 309 -4.49 -12.59 -2.86
C GLU A 309 -4.70 -13.93 -2.16
N LEU A 310 -5.80 -14.62 -2.48
CA LEU A 310 -6.01 -16.02 -2.12
C LEU A 310 -5.45 -16.91 -3.23
N VAL A 311 -4.59 -17.85 -2.85
CA VAL A 311 -3.99 -18.81 -3.79
C VAL A 311 -4.05 -20.23 -3.25
N GLU A 312 -4.00 -21.23 -4.14
CA GLU A 312 -3.99 -22.64 -3.75
C GLU A 312 -2.77 -22.95 -2.89
N ARG A 313 -2.95 -23.71 -1.81
CA ARG A 313 -1.87 -24.07 -0.87
C ARG A 313 -0.70 -24.82 -1.51
N SER A 314 -0.88 -25.40 -2.68
CA SER A 314 0.15 -26.03 -3.51
C SER A 314 1.00 -25.03 -4.32
N THR A 315 0.60 -23.76 -4.38
CA THR A 315 1.32 -22.69 -5.08
C THR A 315 2.69 -22.50 -4.45
N ALA A 316 3.71 -22.24 -5.27
CA ALA A 316 5.02 -21.87 -4.75
C ALA A 316 5.02 -20.39 -4.32
N ALA A 317 5.12 -20.13 -3.02
CA ALA A 317 5.31 -18.80 -2.44
C ALA A 317 6.31 -18.86 -1.28
N ARG A 318 6.83 -17.71 -0.85
CA ARG A 318 7.89 -17.63 0.16
C ARG A 318 7.32 -17.49 1.57
N ALA A 319 8.14 -17.78 2.57
CA ALA A 319 7.85 -17.52 3.98
C ALA A 319 8.79 -16.42 4.49
N ARG A 320 8.22 -15.41 5.15
CA ARG A 320 8.93 -14.53 6.08
C ARG A 320 8.36 -14.82 7.46
N CYS A 321 9.23 -15.10 8.42
CA CYS A 321 8.82 -15.53 9.74
C CYS A 321 8.85 -14.37 10.74
N VAL A 322 7.98 -14.46 11.74
CA VAL A 322 7.80 -13.44 12.78
C VAL A 322 7.76 -14.08 14.17
N SER A 323 8.12 -13.29 15.17
CA SER A 323 8.07 -13.60 16.59
C SER A 323 7.72 -12.34 17.40
N GLU A 324 7.35 -12.50 18.66
CA GLU A 324 7.13 -11.42 19.62
C GLU A 324 8.46 -10.71 20.01
#